data_AF-A0A520FYU4-F1
#
_entry.id   AF-A0A520FYU4-F1
#
_cell.length_a   1.000
_cell.length_b   1.000
_cell.length_c   1.000
_cell.angle_alpha   90.00
_cell.angle_beta   90.00
_cell.angle_gamma   90.00
#
_symmetry.space_group_name_H-M   'P 1'
#
loop_
_entity.id
_entity.type
_entity.pdbx_description
1 polymer ?
#
loop_
_entity_poly.entity_id
_entity_poly.type
_entity_poly.pdbx_seq_one_letter_code
_entity_poly.pdbx_strand_id
1 'polypeptide(L)'
;LRMVDAPAALPFPAEVIVGKPSPDWRAEAEMLQRRGITHIVCRNSGGAASYAKVAAGRHLGLPVVMIQRAAAPAPPHAADVDGAMAWLTGLTPESTGDAVSRSKAAWPL
;
A
#
# COMPACT_ATOMS: atom_id res chain seq x y z
N LEU A 1 3.65 15.97 -6.64
CA LEU A 1 2.77 14.83 -6.27
C LEU A 1 2.66 13.88 -7.46
N ARG A 2 2.47 12.58 -7.22
CA ARG A 2 2.08 11.63 -8.28
C ARG A 2 0.79 10.92 -7.86
N MET A 3 -0.21 10.94 -8.73
CA MET A 3 -1.53 10.37 -8.49
C MET A 3 -1.94 9.56 -9.72
N VAL A 4 -2.65 8.45 -9.55
CA VAL A 4 -3.09 7.64 -10.70
C VAL A 4 -4.05 8.45 -11.56
N ASP A 5 -5.02 9.09 -10.91
CA ASP A 5 -6.02 9.96 -11.52
C ASP A 5 -5.79 11.41 -11.10
N ALA A 6 -6.20 12.35 -11.96
CA ALA A 6 -6.09 13.77 -11.67
C ALA A 6 -7.01 14.17 -10.50
N PRO A 7 -6.54 14.96 -9.52
CA PRO A 7 -7.39 15.49 -8.47
C PRO A 7 -8.31 16.59 -9.02
N ALA A 8 -9.53 16.69 -8.50
CA ALA A 8 -10.44 17.80 -8.83
C ALA A 8 -9.93 19.15 -8.28
N ALA A 9 -9.36 19.13 -7.07
CA ALA A 9 -8.69 20.27 -6.45
C ALA A 9 -7.63 19.78 -5.47
N LEU A 10 -6.62 20.61 -5.20
CA LEU A 10 -5.63 20.37 -4.16
C LEU A 10 -5.78 21.42 -3.05
N PRO A 11 -5.62 21.05 -1.77
CA PRO A 11 -5.67 21.99 -0.66
C PRO A 11 -4.41 22.87 -0.57
N PHE A 12 -3.44 22.68 -1.45
CA PHE A 12 -2.20 23.44 -1.54
C PHE A 12 -1.65 23.42 -2.98
N PRO A 13 -0.82 24.41 -3.38
CA PRO A 13 -0.18 24.41 -4.68
C PRO A 13 0.83 23.25 -4.79
N ALA A 14 0.69 22.42 -5.81
CA ALA A 14 1.67 21.39 -6.14
C ALA A 14 1.59 21.01 -7.61
N GLU A 15 2.73 20.63 -8.19
CA GLU A 15 2.74 19.98 -9.49
C GLU A 15 2.29 18.52 -9.36
N VAL A 16 1.40 18.08 -10.25
CA VAL A 16 0.87 16.71 -10.28
C VAL A 16 1.35 15.98 -11.54
N ILE A 17 1.98 14.84 -11.33
CA ILE A 17 2.20 13.84 -12.38
C ILE A 17 1.03 12.85 -12.31
N VAL A 18 0.22 12.81 -13.36
CA VAL A 18 -0.88 11.83 -13.47
C VAL A 18 -0.34 10.53 -14.05
N GLY A 19 -0.60 9.42 -13.38
CA GLY A 19 -0.15 8.09 -13.76
C GLY A 19 0.55 7.30 -12.65
N LYS A 20 0.83 6.04 -12.93
CA LYS A 20 1.57 5.14 -12.05
C LYS A 20 3.08 5.38 -12.19
N PRO A 21 3.89 5.05 -11.16
CA PRO A 21 5.34 5.03 -11.31
C PRO A 21 5.78 4.09 -12.41
N SER A 22 6.89 4.41 -13.08
CA SER A 22 7.54 3.44 -13.96
C SER A 22 7.96 2.21 -13.15
N PRO A 23 7.85 0.99 -13.69
CA PRO A 23 8.47 -0.19 -13.07
C PRO A 23 10.00 -0.17 -13.19
N ASP A 24 10.56 0.63 -14.11
CA ASP A 24 12.00 0.83 -14.26
C ASP A 24 12.51 1.95 -13.35
N TRP A 25 13.47 1.61 -12.49
CA TRP A 25 14.08 2.55 -11.57
C TRP A 25 14.94 3.61 -12.27
N ARG A 26 15.51 3.32 -13.45
CA ARG A 26 16.32 4.31 -14.18
C ARG A 26 15.45 5.45 -14.69
N ALA A 27 14.32 5.13 -15.31
CA ALA A 27 13.33 6.12 -15.70
C ALA A 27 12.83 6.97 -14.52
N GLU A 28 12.65 6.37 -13.34
CA GLU A 28 12.33 7.11 -12.11
C GLU A 28 13.48 8.03 -11.67
N ALA A 29 14.73 7.55 -11.71
CA ALA A 29 15.90 8.34 -11.33
C ALA A 29 16.06 9.58 -12.22
N GLU A 30 15.94 9.42 -13.53
CA GLU A 30 16.00 10.56 -14.44
C GLU A 30 14.86 11.56 -14.20
N MET A 31 13.64 11.07 -13.91
CA MET A 31 12.49 11.93 -13.59
C MET A 31 12.75 12.74 -12.32
N LEU A 32 13.30 12.11 -11.28
CA LEU A 32 13.65 12.76 -10.02
C LEU A 32 14.72 13.84 -10.25
N GLN A 33 15.77 13.53 -11.02
CA GLN A 33 16.84 14.48 -11.36
C GLN A 33 16.34 15.67 -12.19
N ARG A 34 15.60 15.41 -13.28
CA ARG A 34 15.04 16.46 -14.15
C ARG A 34 14.17 17.45 -13.40
N ARG A 35 13.52 17.00 -12.32
CA ARG A 35 12.60 17.80 -11.50
C ARG A 35 13.24 18.35 -10.23
N GLY A 36 14.54 18.11 -10.02
CA GLY A 36 15.25 18.58 -8.83
C GLY A 36 14.67 18.03 -7.52
N ILE A 37 14.13 16.81 -7.53
CA ILE A 37 13.54 16.21 -6.34
C ILE A 37 14.66 15.87 -5.35
N THR A 38 14.54 16.39 -4.14
CA THR A 38 15.53 16.19 -3.06
C THR A 38 15.11 15.13 -2.06
N HIS A 39 13.82 14.84 -1.94
CA HIS A 39 13.27 13.91 -0.94
C HIS A 39 12.14 13.09 -1.54
N ILE A 40 12.01 11.84 -1.10
CA ILE A 40 10.89 10.98 -1.46
C ILE A 40 10.11 10.66 -0.19
N VAL A 41 8.81 10.94 -0.21
CA VAL A 41 7.87 10.53 0.84
C VAL A 41 6.91 9.50 0.24
N CYS A 42 6.80 8.32 0.84
CA CYS A 42 5.91 7.28 0.35
C CYS A 42 5.36 6.38 1.46
N ARG A 43 4.22 5.72 1.22
CA ARG A 43 3.65 4.73 2.12
C ARG A 43 4.26 3.36 1.89
N ASN A 44 4.45 2.60 2.96
CA ASN A 44 4.82 1.18 2.89
C ASN A 44 3.60 0.32 2.51
N SER A 45 3.24 0.30 1.22
CA SER A 45 2.14 -0.52 0.69
C SER A 45 2.57 -1.94 0.29
N GLY A 46 3.85 -2.28 0.42
CA GLY A 46 4.40 -3.63 0.16
C GLY A 46 4.42 -4.11 -1.30
N GLY A 47 3.93 -3.32 -2.26
CA GLY A 47 3.81 -3.75 -3.66
C GLY A 47 5.06 -3.49 -4.51
N ALA A 48 5.57 -4.53 -5.19
CA ALA A 48 6.70 -4.45 -6.12
C ALA A 48 6.48 -3.42 -7.24
N ALA A 49 5.24 -3.29 -7.72
CA ALA A 49 4.85 -2.38 -8.81
C ALA A 49 5.17 -0.89 -8.54
N SER A 50 5.42 -0.51 -7.29
CA SER A 50 5.72 0.88 -6.95
C SER A 50 7.10 1.07 -6.32
N TYR A 51 7.92 0.02 -6.27
CA TYR A 51 9.21 0.03 -5.60
C TYR A 51 10.31 0.79 -6.36
N ALA A 52 10.19 0.90 -7.69
CA ALA A 52 11.18 1.56 -8.55
C ALA A 52 11.59 2.96 -8.07
N LYS A 53 10.64 3.76 -7.56
CA LYS A 53 10.92 5.10 -6.99
C LYS A 53 11.83 5.05 -5.75
N VAL A 54 11.71 4.00 -4.93
CA VAL A 54 12.56 3.79 -3.74
C VAL A 54 13.96 3.37 -4.19
N ALA A 55 14.06 2.46 -5.16
CA ALA A 55 15.33 2.07 -5.75
C ALA A 55 16.06 3.26 -6.40
N ALA A 56 15.34 4.09 -7.15
CA ALA A 56 15.84 5.32 -7.75
C ALA A 56 16.34 6.32 -6.69
N GLY A 57 15.55 6.58 -5.65
CA GLY A 57 15.96 7.44 -4.55
C GLY A 57 17.24 6.96 -3.88
N ARG A 58 17.34 5.66 -3.59
CA ARG A 58 18.55 5.06 -3.03
C ARG A 58 19.76 5.18 -3.96
N HIS A 59 19.58 4.94 -5.25
CA HIS A 59 20.65 5.07 -6.24
C HIS A 59 21.19 6.52 -6.31
N LEU A 60 20.29 7.50 -6.22
CA LEU A 60 20.63 8.92 -6.24
C LEU A 60 21.09 9.47 -4.88
N GLY A 61 21.12 8.65 -3.83
CA GLY A 61 21.44 9.11 -2.47
C GLY A 61 20.40 10.03 -1.83
N LEU A 62 19.16 10.03 -2.35
CA LEU A 62 18.08 10.86 -1.83
C LEU A 62 17.49 10.24 -0.54
N PRO A 63 17.19 11.07 0.48
CA PRO A 63 16.41 10.63 1.63
C PRO A 63 15.04 10.06 1.21
N VAL A 64 14.75 8.84 1.65
CA VAL A 64 13.45 8.18 1.45
C VAL A 64 12.74 8.08 2.80
N VAL A 65 11.75 8.94 3.01
CA VAL A 65 10.87 8.90 4.18
C VAL A 65 9.73 7.92 3.92
N MET A 66 9.79 6.79 4.61
CA MET A 66 8.77 5.74 4.51
C MET A 66 7.73 5.92 5.63
N ILE A 67 6.48 6.14 5.25
CA ILE A 67 5.34 6.13 6.17
C ILE A 67 5.03 4.68 6.51
N GLN A 68 5.17 4.34 7.79
CA GLN A 68 4.89 3.00 8.30
C GLN A 68 3.42 2.62 8.10
N ARG A 69 3.16 1.33 7.90
CA ARG A 69 1.79 0.81 7.89
C ARG A 69 1.18 1.02 9.27
N ALA A 70 -0.02 1.60 9.32
CA ALA A 70 -0.76 1.73 10.56
C ALA A 70 -0.94 0.34 11.22
N ALA A 71 -0.84 0.28 12.54
CA ALA A 71 -1.14 -0.94 13.27
C ALA A 71 -2.60 -1.33 13.00
N ALA A 72 -2.79 -2.55 12.50
CA ALA A 72 -4.12 -3.13 12.34
C ALA A 72 -4.37 -4.12 13.48
N PRO A 73 -5.64 -4.30 13.92
CA PRO A 73 -6.00 -5.46 14.72
C PRO A 73 -5.52 -6.74 14.04
N ALA A 74 -5.23 -7.77 14.81
CA ALA A 74 -4.92 -9.08 14.25
C ALA A 74 -6.06 -9.49 13.29
N PRO A 75 -5.77 -9.78 12.02
CA PRO A 75 -6.82 -10.22 11.10
C PRO A 75 -7.38 -11.56 11.58
N PRO A 76 -8.65 -11.88 11.27
CA PRO A 76 -9.13 -13.24 11.45
C PRO A 76 -8.20 -14.21 10.69
N HIS A 77 -7.81 -15.27 11.37
CA HIS A 77 -6.92 -16.29 10.82
C HIS A 77 -7.70 -17.59 10.64
N ALA A 78 -7.66 -18.15 9.44
CA ALA A 78 -8.10 -19.52 9.20
C ALA A 78 -6.87 -20.44 9.28
N ALA A 79 -6.98 -21.53 10.04
CA ALA A 79 -5.88 -22.48 10.17
C ALA A 79 -5.58 -23.23 8.86
N ASP A 80 -6.58 -23.33 7.98
CA ASP A 80 -6.54 -24.04 6.71
C ASP A 80 -7.51 -23.43 5.69
N VAL A 81 -7.51 -24.01 4.49
CA VAL A 81 -8.36 -23.60 3.38
C VAL A 81 -9.84 -23.81 3.70
N ASP A 82 -10.19 -24.91 4.38
CA ASP A 82 -11.58 -25.25 4.68
C ASP A 82 -12.21 -24.23 5.64
N GLY A 83 -11.48 -23.83 6.69
CA GLY A 83 -11.89 -22.76 7.59
C GLY A 83 -12.06 -21.42 6.89
N ALA A 84 -11.22 -21.11 5.89
CA ALA A 84 -11.37 -19.91 5.07
C ALA A 84 -12.64 -19.97 4.19
N MET A 85 -12.92 -21.13 3.59
CA MET A 85 -14.11 -21.34 2.75
C MET A 85 -15.41 -21.31 3.56
N ALA A 86 -15.38 -21.87 4.77
CA ALA A 86 -16.50 -21.83 5.69
C ALA A 86 -16.84 -20.37 6.09
N TRP A 87 -15.80 -19.58 6.43
CA TRP A 87 -15.96 -18.15 6.70
C TRP A 87 -16.60 -17.38 5.52
N LEU A 88 -16.15 -17.63 4.28
CA LEU A 88 -16.69 -16.97 3.07
C LEU A 88 -18.16 -17.30 2.82
N THR A 89 -18.55 -18.54 3.10
CA THR A 89 -19.91 -19.05 2.82
C THR A 89 -20.89 -18.80 3.97
N GLY A 90 -20.42 -18.22 5.09
CA GLY A 90 -21.22 -18.05 6.31
C GLY A 90 -21.50 -19.36 7.05
N LEU A 91 -20.89 -20.46 6.61
CA LEU A 91 -20.94 -21.76 7.25
C LEU A 91 -19.92 -21.76 8.40
N THR A 92 -20.34 -21.98 9.63
CA THR A 92 -19.39 -22.31 10.70
C THR A 92 -19.02 -23.78 10.55
N PRO A 93 -17.72 -24.16 10.44
CA PRO A 93 -17.33 -25.55 10.62
C PRO A 93 -17.84 -26.00 11.98
N GLU A 94 -18.46 -27.18 12.05
CA GLU A 94 -18.83 -27.76 13.33
C GLU A 94 -17.55 -27.90 14.17
N SER A 95 -17.55 -27.20 15.30
CA SER A 95 -16.39 -26.98 16.14
C SER A 95 -15.86 -28.29 16.71
N THR A 96 -14.66 -28.69 16.31
CA THR A 96 -13.77 -29.42 17.23
C THR A 96 -12.70 -28.43 17.69
N GLY A 97 -12.97 -27.72 18.79
CA GLY A 97 -11.98 -27.00 19.59
C GLY A 97 -11.28 -25.79 18.97
N ASP A 98 -11.98 -24.66 18.86
CA ASP A 98 -11.55 -23.34 19.35
C ASP A 98 -12.53 -22.27 18.84
N ALA A 99 -13.09 -21.49 19.76
CA ALA A 99 -14.17 -20.56 19.48
C ALA A 99 -13.70 -19.40 18.60
N VAL A 100 -14.13 -19.37 17.34
CA VAL A 100 -14.06 -18.18 16.49
C VAL A 100 -14.98 -17.11 17.07
N SER A 101 -14.41 -16.19 17.85
CA SER A 101 -15.12 -15.00 18.33
C SER A 101 -15.54 -14.16 17.13
N ARG A 102 -16.85 -14.04 16.92
CA ARG A 102 -17.42 -13.14 15.91
C ARG A 102 -17.21 -11.68 16.34
N SER A 103 -16.06 -11.12 16.00
CA SER A 103 -15.89 -9.67 15.95
C SER A 103 -16.68 -9.15 14.75
N LYS A 104 -17.80 -8.48 15.04
CA LYS A 104 -18.61 -7.73 14.08
C LYS A 104 -17.87 -6.44 13.72
N ALA A 105 -16.71 -6.55 13.07
CA ALA A 105 -15.99 -5.39 12.55
C ALA A 105 -16.77 -4.86 11.35
N ALA A 106 -17.65 -3.89 11.61
CA ALA A 106 -18.24 -3.06 10.58
C ALA A 106 -17.09 -2.37 9.84
N TRP A 107 -16.91 -2.71 8.57
CA TRP A 107 -16.03 -1.97 7.68
C TRP A 107 -16.67 -0.58 7.49
N PRO A 108 -16.02 0.54 7.88
CA PRO A 108 -16.57 1.84 7.54
C PRO A 108 -16.54 1.97 6.02
N LEU A 109 -17.74 2.12 5.44
CA LEU A 109 -17.94 2.61 4.08
C LEU A 109 -17.64 4.11 4.03
#